data_AF-A0A846PJ51-F1
#
_entry.id   AF-A0A846PJ51-F1
#
_cell.length_a   1.000
_cell.length_b   1.000
_cell.length_c   1.000
_cell.angle_alpha   90.00
_cell.angle_beta   90.00
_cell.angle_gamma   90.00
#
_symmetry.space_group_name_H-M   'P 1'
#
loop_
_entity.id
_entity.type
_entity.pdbx_description
1 polymer ?
#
loop_
_entity_poly.entity_id
_entity_poly.type
_entity_poly.pdbx_seq_one_letter_code
_entity_poly.pdbx_strand_id
1 'polypeptide(L)'
;MKLKLSTIIQNITARKIFNIRGEETIEIEVKTKNGFGRASAPSGASRGKGEVVPYPDGGVNQAIKRVQELVEPQLIGIDAQGQEKVDLLLHQIDETQDFRKIGGNTSYAVSLATAEAAASSMGRPLFAQLGGHLTSELPHPLGNVIGGGKHARGKSPDIQEFLVLPVKVNTFLDAAKANILI
;
A
#
# COMPACT_ATOMS: atom_id res chain seq x y z
N MET A 1 33.71 -6.91 -12.54
CA MET A 1 32.64 -7.90 -12.26
C MET A 1 31.34 -7.13 -12.01
N LYS A 2 30.38 -7.09 -12.95
CA LYS A 2 29.08 -6.45 -12.68
C LYS A 2 28.36 -7.33 -11.65
N LEU A 3 28.11 -6.80 -10.45
CA LEU A 3 27.24 -7.45 -9.46
C LEU A 3 25.91 -7.78 -10.13
N LYS A 4 25.55 -9.06 -10.21
CA LYS A 4 24.26 -9.50 -10.74
C LYS A 4 23.21 -9.18 -9.67
N LEU A 5 22.57 -8.02 -9.80
CA LEU A 5 21.49 -7.59 -8.91
C LEU A 5 20.36 -8.61 -9.03
N SER A 6 19.98 -9.21 -7.90
CA SER A 6 19.03 -10.30 -7.81
C SER A 6 17.83 -9.86 -6.97
N THR A 7 16.66 -9.96 -7.57
CA THR A 7 15.35 -9.58 -7.03
C THR A 7 14.57 -10.77 -6.49
N ILE A 8 15.21 -11.95 -6.40
CA ILE A 8 14.59 -13.15 -5.84
C ILE A 8 14.24 -12.95 -4.36
N ILE A 9 12.97 -13.10 -4.02
CA ILE A 9 12.43 -13.02 -2.66
C ILE A 9 13.06 -14.13 -1.80
N GLN A 10 13.58 -13.75 -0.63
CA GLN A 10 14.25 -14.63 0.33
C GLN A 10 13.48 -14.77 1.63
N ASN A 11 12.73 -13.74 2.03
CA ASN A 11 11.95 -13.75 3.27
C ASN A 11 10.82 -12.74 3.20
N ILE A 12 9.70 -13.09 3.84
CA ILE A 12 8.56 -12.18 4.06
C ILE A 12 8.24 -12.18 5.55
N THR A 13 8.27 -11.01 6.18
CA THR A 13 7.93 -10.87 7.61
C THR A 13 6.68 -10.02 7.75
N ALA A 14 5.71 -10.51 8.54
CA ALA A 14 4.52 -9.76 8.89
C ALA A 14 4.54 -9.37 10.37
N ARG A 15 4.10 -8.15 10.68
CA ARG A 15 3.93 -7.68 12.06
C ARG A 15 2.69 -6.81 12.22
N LYS A 16 2.20 -6.73 13.45
CA LYS A 16 1.13 -5.83 13.83
C LYS A 16 1.72 -4.47 14.20
N ILE A 17 1.12 -3.40 13.68
CA ILE A 17 1.38 -2.03 14.07
C ILE A 17 0.04 -1.31 14.33
N PHE A 18 0.09 -0.03 14.70
CA PHE A 18 -1.10 0.81 14.84
C PHE A 18 -1.08 1.93 13.80
N ASN A 19 -2.24 2.19 13.18
CA ASN A 19 -2.38 3.29 12.23
C ASN A 19 -2.56 4.65 12.98
N ILE A 20 -2.74 5.73 12.21
CA ILE A 20 -2.94 7.08 12.77
C ILE A 20 -4.21 7.25 13.63
N ARG A 21 -5.14 6.27 13.61
CA ARG A 21 -6.35 6.24 14.43
C ARG A 21 -6.19 5.37 15.68
N GLY A 22 -5.02 4.76 15.88
CA GLY A 22 -4.78 3.81 16.97
C GLY A 22 -5.42 2.43 16.74
N GLU A 23 -5.82 2.10 15.51
CA GLU A 23 -6.38 0.79 15.15
C GLU A 23 -5.26 -0.15 14.72
N GLU A 24 -5.41 -1.44 15.00
CA GLU A 24 -4.46 -2.46 14.55
C GLU A 24 -4.43 -2.52 13.02
N THR A 25 -3.22 -2.57 12.45
CA THR A 25 -3.00 -2.84 11.03
C THR A 25 -1.76 -3.72 10.84
N ILE A 26 -1.58 -4.26 9.64
CA ILE A 26 -0.45 -5.11 9.28
C ILE A 26 0.64 -4.30 8.57
N GLU A 27 1.89 -4.60 8.91
CA GLU A 27 3.08 -4.18 8.17
C GLU A 27 3.80 -5.43 7.65
N ILE A 28 4.17 -5.39 6.36
CA ILE A 28 4.89 -6.45 5.67
C ILE A 28 6.28 -5.93 5.29
N GLU A 29 7.29 -6.75 5.54
CA GLU A 29 8.64 -6.58 5.01
C GLU A 29 8.93 -7.70 4.01
N VAL A 30 9.47 -7.33 2.85
CA VAL A 30 9.96 -8.28 1.84
C VAL A 30 11.46 -8.05 1.67
N LYS A 31 12.24 -9.13 1.84
CA LYS A 31 13.68 -9.13 1.57
C LYS A 31 13.96 -9.94 0.32
N THR A 32 14.69 -9.35 -0.61
CA THR A 32 15.29 -10.08 -1.73
C THR A 32 16.77 -10.33 -1.43
N LYS A 33 17.49 -10.98 -2.36
CA LYS A 33 18.94 -11.14 -2.25
C LYS A 33 19.71 -9.80 -2.17
N ASN A 34 19.18 -8.73 -2.76
CA ASN A 34 19.88 -7.45 -2.87
C ASN A 34 19.07 -6.21 -2.44
N GLY A 35 17.85 -6.38 -1.97
CA GLY A 35 16.96 -5.27 -1.66
C GLY A 35 15.97 -5.59 -0.54
N PHE A 36 15.25 -4.55 -0.15
CA PHE A 36 14.32 -4.54 0.95
C PHE A 36 13.16 -3.60 0.64
N GLY A 37 11.95 -4.01 0.98
CA GLY A 37 10.75 -3.19 0.89
C GLY A 37 9.86 -3.40 2.10
N ARG A 38 9.11 -2.37 2.49
CA ARG A 38 8.26 -2.38 3.68
C ARG A 38 7.03 -1.52 3.47
N ALA A 39 5.86 -2.14 3.60
CA ALA A 39 4.60 -1.45 3.46
C ALA A 39 3.65 -1.82 4.59
N SER A 40 2.84 -0.84 5.02
CA SER A 40 1.72 -1.06 5.92
C SER A 40 0.41 -0.75 5.21
N ALA A 41 -0.65 -1.46 5.60
CA ALA A 41 -1.95 -1.28 4.99
C ALA A 41 -2.69 -0.08 5.61
N PRO A 42 -3.27 0.82 4.79
CA PRO A 42 -4.15 1.87 5.30
C PRO A 42 -5.49 1.27 5.78
N SER A 43 -6.25 2.05 6.55
CA SER A 43 -7.65 1.73 6.88
C SER A 43 -8.57 2.88 6.49
N GLY A 44 -9.68 2.53 5.83
CA GLY A 44 -10.79 3.43 5.58
C GLY A 44 -11.89 3.28 6.63
N ALA A 45 -12.45 4.40 7.09
CA ALA A 45 -13.61 4.44 8.00
C ALA A 45 -14.95 4.28 7.24
N SER A 46 -15.00 4.77 5.99
CA SER A 46 -16.15 4.68 5.11
C SER A 46 -15.87 3.65 4.03
N ARG A 47 -16.44 2.44 4.18
CA ARG A 47 -16.25 1.34 3.24
C ARG A 47 -17.49 1.10 2.40
N GLY A 48 -17.31 0.95 1.10
CA GLY A 48 -18.34 0.52 0.17
C GLY A 48 -18.65 -0.98 0.30
N LYS A 49 -19.88 -1.38 -0.04
CA LYS A 49 -20.30 -2.80 0.00
C LYS A 49 -19.58 -3.72 -0.99
N GLY A 50 -18.92 -3.14 -2.00
CA GLY A 50 -18.15 -3.87 -3.01
C GLY A 50 -16.65 -3.85 -2.79
N GLU A 51 -16.18 -3.31 -1.66
CA GLU A 51 -14.76 -3.36 -1.31
C GLU A 51 -14.36 -4.76 -0.85
N VAL A 52 -13.09 -5.08 -1.05
CA VAL A 52 -12.48 -6.29 -0.49
C VAL A 52 -12.54 -6.27 1.04
N VAL A 53 -12.62 -7.46 1.64
CA VAL A 53 -12.54 -7.65 3.07
C VAL A 53 -11.09 -7.38 3.51
N PRO A 54 -10.82 -6.43 4.41
CA PRO A 54 -9.44 -6.02 4.71
C PRO A 54 -8.66 -7.10 5.46
N TYR A 55 -9.31 -7.80 6.39
CA TYR A 55 -8.72 -8.85 7.21
C TYR A 55 -9.69 -10.01 7.36
N PRO A 56 -9.19 -11.25 7.54
CA PRO A 56 -10.01 -12.39 7.95
C PRO A 56 -10.74 -12.13 9.28
N ASP A 57 -11.72 -12.97 9.63
CA ASP A 57 -12.55 -12.80 10.84
C ASP A 57 -11.74 -12.65 12.14
N GLY A 58 -10.58 -13.32 12.25
CA GLY A 58 -9.65 -13.21 13.37
C GLY A 58 -8.73 -11.98 13.33
N GLY A 59 -9.04 -11.01 12.46
CA GLY A 59 -8.36 -9.73 12.34
C GLY A 59 -6.88 -9.82 11.94
N VAL A 60 -6.11 -8.82 12.37
CA VAL A 60 -4.68 -8.67 12.01
C VAL A 60 -3.85 -9.87 12.50
N ASN A 61 -4.17 -10.42 13.67
CA ASN A 61 -3.46 -11.60 14.19
C ASN A 61 -3.64 -12.83 13.29
N GLN A 62 -4.85 -13.05 12.78
CA GLN A 62 -5.07 -14.13 11.83
C GLN A 62 -4.38 -13.84 10.50
N ALA A 63 -4.46 -12.60 10.00
CA ALA A 63 -3.75 -12.19 8.78
C ALA A 63 -2.24 -12.46 8.84
N ILE A 64 -1.58 -12.14 9.96
CA ILE A 64 -0.14 -12.43 10.15
C ILE A 64 0.14 -13.93 10.04
N LYS A 65 -0.69 -14.78 10.65
CA LYS A 65 -0.57 -16.24 10.53
C LYS A 65 -0.77 -16.70 9.09
N ARG A 66 -1.77 -16.15 8.38
CA ARG A 66 -2.00 -16.45 6.95
C ARG A 66 -0.80 -16.07 6.08
N VAL A 67 -0.09 -14.99 6.40
CA VAL A 67 1.15 -14.65 5.69
C VAL A 67 2.19 -15.76 5.85
N GLN A 68 2.44 -16.19 7.08
CA GLN A 68 3.43 -17.23 7.38
C GLN A 68 3.07 -18.60 6.80
N GLU A 69 1.79 -18.98 6.88
CA GLU A 69 1.31 -20.32 6.51
C GLU A 69 1.01 -20.47 5.01
N LEU A 70 0.53 -19.40 4.36
CA LEU A 70 0.00 -19.48 2.99
C LEU A 70 0.77 -18.62 1.98
N VAL A 71 1.17 -17.40 2.37
CA VAL A 71 1.74 -16.41 1.44
C VAL A 71 3.25 -16.60 1.27
N GLU A 72 3.99 -16.59 2.38
CA GLU A 72 5.45 -16.70 2.36
C GLU A 72 5.91 -17.95 1.60
N PRO A 73 5.42 -19.17 1.88
CA PRO A 73 5.90 -20.39 1.21
C PRO A 73 5.73 -20.38 -0.31
N GLN A 74 4.74 -19.65 -0.84
CA GLN A 74 4.49 -19.55 -2.27
C GLN A 74 5.26 -18.43 -2.95
N LEU A 75 5.65 -17.38 -2.22
CA LEU A 75 6.36 -16.24 -2.78
C LEU A 75 7.90 -16.34 -2.64
N ILE A 76 8.42 -17.16 -1.72
CA ILE A 76 9.87 -17.41 -1.64
C ILE A 76 10.37 -17.97 -2.98
N GLY A 77 11.50 -17.44 -3.47
CA GLY A 77 12.11 -17.86 -4.72
C GLY A 77 11.52 -17.19 -5.97
N ILE A 78 10.45 -16.39 -5.82
CA ILE A 78 9.90 -15.61 -6.93
C ILE A 78 10.71 -14.35 -7.15
N ASP A 79 10.83 -13.97 -8.42
CA ASP A 79 11.42 -12.69 -8.81
C ASP A 79 10.45 -11.54 -8.50
N ALA A 80 10.85 -10.65 -7.59
CA ALA A 80 10.08 -9.46 -7.21
C ALA A 80 9.87 -8.46 -8.36
N GLN A 81 10.62 -8.55 -9.47
CA GLN A 81 10.33 -7.73 -10.67
C GLN A 81 9.04 -8.15 -11.37
N GLY A 82 8.61 -9.41 -11.19
CA GLY A 82 7.36 -9.93 -11.72
C GLY A 82 6.16 -9.54 -10.87
N GLN A 83 5.88 -8.24 -10.76
CA GLN A 83 4.81 -7.71 -9.90
C GLN A 83 3.45 -8.38 -10.20
N GLU A 84 3.06 -8.45 -11.48
CA GLU A 84 1.83 -9.11 -11.92
C GLU A 84 1.77 -10.58 -11.46
N LYS A 85 2.89 -11.30 -11.52
CA LYS A 85 2.95 -12.70 -11.07
C LYS A 85 2.71 -12.80 -9.56
N VAL A 86 3.30 -11.90 -8.78
CA VAL A 86 3.09 -11.85 -7.32
C VAL A 86 1.63 -11.55 -7.00
N ASP A 87 1.03 -10.55 -7.66
CA ASP A 87 -0.36 -10.17 -7.42
C ASP A 87 -1.34 -11.29 -7.83
N LEU A 88 -1.09 -11.95 -8.97
CA LEU A 88 -1.88 -13.13 -9.39
C LEU A 88 -1.77 -14.28 -8.38
N LEU A 89 -0.59 -14.52 -7.82
CA LEU A 89 -0.42 -15.54 -6.78
C LEU A 89 -1.18 -15.16 -5.51
N LEU A 90 -1.19 -13.88 -5.11
CA LEU A 90 -1.99 -13.44 -3.96
C LEU A 90 -3.49 -13.73 -4.17
N HIS A 91 -4.01 -13.51 -5.37
CA HIS A 91 -5.37 -13.92 -5.74
C HIS A 91 -5.57 -15.44 -5.68
N GLN A 92 -4.62 -16.22 -6.19
CA GLN A 92 -4.67 -17.68 -6.18
C GLN A 92 -4.54 -18.28 -4.78
N ILE A 93 -3.79 -17.65 -3.88
CA ILE A 93 -3.64 -18.08 -2.48
C ILE A 93 -4.94 -17.81 -1.71
N ASP A 94 -5.56 -16.67 -1.98
CA ASP A 94 -6.81 -16.27 -1.32
C ASP A 94 -8.02 -17.09 -1.80
N GLU A 95 -8.13 -17.37 -3.10
CA GLU A 95 -9.20 -18.17 -3.72
C GLU A 95 -10.62 -17.59 -3.57
N THR A 96 -10.77 -16.35 -3.12
CA THR A 96 -12.06 -15.67 -3.01
C THR A 96 -12.10 -14.40 -3.86
N GLN A 97 -13.30 -13.89 -4.12
CA GLN A 97 -13.49 -12.66 -4.92
C GLN A 97 -13.18 -11.38 -4.13
N ASP A 98 -13.17 -11.45 -2.80
CA ASP A 98 -13.11 -10.29 -1.91
C ASP A 98 -11.95 -10.35 -0.91
N PHE A 99 -10.96 -11.22 -1.13
CA PHE A 99 -9.81 -11.38 -0.24
C PHE A 99 -10.12 -11.77 1.21
N ARG A 100 -11.27 -12.41 1.49
CA ARG A 100 -11.64 -12.73 2.89
C ARG A 100 -10.74 -13.77 3.57
N LYS A 101 -9.93 -14.54 2.81
CA LYS A 101 -9.10 -15.62 3.37
C LYS A 101 -7.77 -15.10 3.92
N ILE A 102 -7.09 -14.21 3.20
CA ILE A 102 -5.82 -13.60 3.64
C ILE A 102 -5.96 -12.14 4.07
N GLY A 103 -6.98 -11.44 3.57
CA GLY A 103 -7.24 -10.02 3.77
C GLY A 103 -6.72 -9.15 2.63
N GLY A 104 -7.57 -8.25 2.12
CA GLY A 104 -7.21 -7.28 1.08
C GLY A 104 -6.11 -6.32 1.54
N ASN A 105 -6.11 -5.93 2.82
CA ASN A 105 -5.04 -5.12 3.40
C ASN A 105 -3.71 -5.87 3.45
N THR A 106 -3.76 -7.17 3.79
CA THR A 106 -2.58 -8.05 3.74
C THR A 106 -2.03 -8.16 2.33
N SER A 107 -2.91 -8.43 1.35
CA SER A 107 -2.54 -8.55 -0.07
C SER A 107 -1.88 -7.26 -0.58
N TYR A 108 -2.50 -6.10 -0.31
CA TYR A 108 -1.94 -4.79 -0.64
C TYR A 108 -0.54 -4.58 -0.03
N ALA A 109 -0.35 -4.87 1.26
CA ALA A 109 0.93 -4.65 1.92
C ALA A 109 2.03 -5.58 1.37
N VAL A 110 1.71 -6.84 1.06
CA VAL A 110 2.65 -7.77 0.41
C VAL A 110 3.01 -7.27 -1.00
N SER A 111 2.02 -6.86 -1.78
CA SER A 111 2.19 -6.35 -3.15
C SER A 111 3.11 -5.13 -3.18
N LEU A 112 2.84 -4.12 -2.33
CA LEU A 112 3.63 -2.88 -2.29
C LEU A 112 5.04 -3.09 -1.72
N ALA A 113 5.19 -3.88 -0.66
CA ALA A 113 6.51 -4.22 -0.10
C ALA A 113 7.35 -4.99 -1.13
N THR A 114 6.74 -5.82 -1.97
CA THR A 114 7.43 -6.51 -3.07
C THR A 114 7.93 -5.51 -4.12
N ALA A 115 7.09 -4.57 -4.55
CA ALA A 115 7.47 -3.54 -5.51
C ALA A 115 8.64 -2.70 -5.00
N GLU A 116 8.60 -2.31 -3.74
CA GLU A 116 9.66 -1.55 -3.09
C GLU A 116 10.96 -2.36 -2.94
N ALA A 117 10.87 -3.65 -2.60
CA ALA A 117 12.03 -4.54 -2.55
C ALA A 117 12.67 -4.72 -3.93
N ALA A 118 11.88 -4.80 -5.00
CA ALA A 118 12.36 -4.84 -6.37
C ALA A 118 13.06 -3.53 -6.79
N ALA A 119 12.45 -2.39 -6.48
CA ALA A 119 13.01 -1.06 -6.76
C ALA A 119 14.37 -0.88 -6.04
N SER A 120 14.39 -1.22 -4.74
CA SER A 120 15.56 -1.20 -3.87
C SER A 120 16.68 -2.10 -4.38
N SER A 121 16.36 -3.35 -4.78
CA SER A 121 17.34 -4.30 -5.36
C SER A 121 18.03 -3.77 -6.61
N MET A 122 17.33 -2.90 -7.35
CA MET A 122 17.79 -2.35 -8.63
C MET A 122 18.37 -0.94 -8.49
N GLY A 123 18.42 -0.38 -7.27
CA GLY A 123 18.94 0.96 -7.01
C GLY A 123 18.12 2.07 -7.67
N ARG A 124 16.80 1.89 -7.82
CA ARG A 124 15.90 2.87 -8.45
C ARG A 124 14.75 3.28 -7.53
N PRO A 125 14.24 4.51 -7.66
CA PRO A 125 13.07 4.95 -6.90
C PRO A 125 11.82 4.12 -7.19
N LEU A 126 10.95 3.97 -6.20
CA LEU A 126 9.69 3.21 -6.33
C LEU A 126 8.79 3.73 -7.46
N PHE A 127 8.66 5.05 -7.63
CA PHE A 127 7.82 5.62 -8.68
C PHE A 127 8.26 5.19 -10.10
N ALA A 128 9.57 5.02 -10.32
CA ALA A 128 10.11 4.57 -11.59
C ALA A 128 9.94 3.05 -11.77
N GLN A 129 9.89 2.29 -10.67
CA GLN A 129 9.54 0.86 -10.69
C GLN A 129 8.06 0.65 -11.01
N LEU A 130 7.16 1.46 -10.46
CA LEU A 130 5.71 1.35 -10.67
C LEU A 130 5.26 1.94 -12.01
N GLY A 131 5.75 3.13 -12.34
CA GLY A 131 5.33 3.87 -13.53
C GLY A 131 6.13 3.56 -14.80
N GLY A 132 7.25 2.85 -14.68
CA GLY A 132 8.21 2.66 -15.76
C GLY A 132 9.15 3.86 -15.95
N HIS A 133 10.05 3.75 -16.93
CA HIS A 133 11.15 4.72 -17.10
C HIS A 133 10.72 6.09 -17.62
N LEU A 134 9.51 6.22 -18.16
CA LEU A 134 9.02 7.45 -18.79
C LEU A 134 8.14 8.31 -17.88
N THR A 135 7.95 7.92 -16.60
CA THR A 135 7.15 8.73 -15.68
C THR A 135 7.92 9.96 -15.22
N SER A 136 7.37 11.13 -15.56
CA SER A 136 7.94 12.43 -15.21
C SER A 136 6.88 13.45 -14.76
N GLU A 137 5.65 13.00 -14.52
CA GLU A 137 4.54 13.87 -14.12
C GLU A 137 4.32 13.83 -12.61
N LEU A 138 3.98 14.98 -12.05
CA LEU A 138 3.55 15.12 -10.66
C LEU A 138 2.05 15.45 -10.64
N PRO A 139 1.26 14.82 -9.75
CA PRO A 139 -0.16 15.13 -9.64
C PRO A 139 -0.37 16.52 -9.04
N HIS A 140 -1.49 17.16 -9.34
CA HIS A 140 -1.91 18.32 -8.57
C HIS A 140 -2.39 17.86 -7.19
N PRO A 141 -1.89 18.42 -6.08
CA PRO A 141 -2.34 18.05 -4.75
C PRO A 141 -3.75 18.60 -4.48
N LEU A 142 -4.70 17.71 -4.22
CA LEU A 142 -6.02 18.08 -3.69
C LEU A 142 -5.94 18.13 -2.16
N GLY A 143 -6.11 19.32 -1.58
CA GLY A 143 -6.11 19.51 -0.13
C GLY A 143 -7.51 19.45 0.45
N ASN A 144 -7.74 18.60 1.45
CA ASN A 144 -8.99 18.61 2.23
C ASN A 144 -8.90 19.66 3.36
N VAL A 145 -9.64 20.75 3.24
CA VAL A 145 -9.54 21.93 4.14
C VAL A 145 -10.67 22.00 5.17
N ILE A 146 -11.84 21.45 4.86
CA ILE A 146 -12.97 21.37 5.79
C ILE A 146 -13.52 19.95 5.76
N GLY A 147 -13.52 19.31 6.93
CA GLY A 147 -14.20 18.04 7.16
C GLY A 147 -15.62 18.26 7.67
N GLY A 148 -16.56 17.45 7.18
CA GLY A 148 -17.94 17.41 7.64
C GLY A 148 -18.50 15.98 7.69
N GLY A 149 -19.81 15.86 7.54
CA GLY A 149 -20.52 14.59 7.54
C GLY A 149 -20.57 13.89 8.91
N LYS A 150 -20.91 12.60 8.90
CA LYS A 150 -21.24 11.83 10.12
C LYS A 150 -20.11 11.71 11.15
N HIS A 151 -18.87 11.93 10.75
CA HIS A 151 -17.70 11.80 11.62
C HIS A 151 -17.23 13.15 12.20
N ALA A 152 -17.82 14.27 11.79
CA ALA A 152 -17.51 15.57 12.34
C ALA A 152 -18.21 15.78 13.71
N ARG A 153 -17.49 16.38 14.66
CA ARG A 153 -18.02 16.68 16.00
C ARG A 153 -18.57 18.10 16.03
N GLY A 154 -19.79 18.28 16.56
CA GLY A 154 -20.42 19.59 16.73
C GLY A 154 -21.10 20.09 15.45
N LYS A 155 -21.24 21.42 15.32
CA LYS A 155 -21.83 22.05 14.13
C LYS A 155 -20.88 21.86 12.94
N SER A 156 -21.30 21.07 11.98
CA SER A 156 -20.52 20.74 10.79
C SER A 156 -21.41 20.68 9.55
N PRO A 157 -20.85 20.89 8.35
CA PRO A 157 -21.59 20.70 7.11
C PRO A 157 -21.96 19.23 6.90
N ASP A 158 -23.05 18.98 6.17
CA ASP A 158 -23.43 17.62 5.77
C ASP A 158 -22.43 17.00 4.77
N ILE A 159 -21.78 17.84 3.96
CA ILE A 159 -20.75 17.43 2.98
C ILE A 159 -19.50 16.96 3.74
N GLN A 160 -18.98 15.79 3.37
CA GLN A 160 -17.88 15.13 4.08
C GLN A 160 -16.52 15.81 3.89
N GLU A 161 -16.20 16.25 2.67
CA GLU A 161 -14.90 16.85 2.33
C GLU A 161 -15.08 18.06 1.43
N PHE A 162 -14.45 19.17 1.80
CA PHE A 162 -14.31 20.34 0.94
C PHE A 162 -12.86 20.40 0.48
N LEU A 163 -12.67 20.15 -0.81
CA LEU A 163 -11.34 20.02 -1.40
C LEU A 163 -10.94 21.31 -2.12
N VAL A 164 -9.67 21.68 -2.01
CA VAL A 164 -9.06 22.77 -2.78
C VAL A 164 -8.04 22.21 -3.76
N LEU A 165 -8.06 22.76 -4.97
CA LEU A 165 -7.14 22.44 -6.06
C LEU A 165 -6.42 23.72 -6.53
N PRO A 166 -5.14 23.90 -6.23
CA PRO A 166 -4.37 25.05 -6.66
C PRO A 166 -3.98 24.96 -8.15
N VAL A 167 -4.83 25.49 -9.04
CA VAL A 167 -4.63 25.41 -10.51
C VAL A 167 -3.77 26.52 -11.13
N LYS A 168 -3.40 27.55 -10.35
CA LYS A 168 -2.68 28.75 -10.86
C LYS A 168 -1.18 28.75 -10.57
N VAL A 169 -0.62 27.60 -10.22
CA VAL A 169 0.78 27.43 -9.84
C VAL A 169 1.42 26.36 -10.71
N ASN A 170 2.72 26.52 -10.99
CA ASN A 170 3.41 25.72 -12.01
C ASN A 170 4.21 24.55 -11.43
N THR A 171 4.26 24.40 -10.10
CA THR A 171 5.03 23.35 -9.44
C THR A 171 4.21 22.67 -8.35
N PHE A 172 4.49 21.38 -8.11
CA PHE A 172 3.89 20.65 -6.99
C PHE A 172 4.14 21.35 -5.65
N LEU A 173 5.36 21.89 -5.44
CA LEU A 173 5.72 22.56 -4.20
C LEU A 173 4.88 23.82 -3.95
N ASP A 174 4.64 24.62 -4.99
CA ASP A 174 3.83 25.83 -4.86
C ASP A 174 2.34 25.48 -4.67
N ALA A 175 1.85 24.40 -5.29
CA ALA A 175 0.51 23.89 -5.05
C ALA A 175 0.35 23.38 -3.62
N ALA A 176 1.32 22.61 -3.10
CA ALA A 176 1.31 22.15 -1.73
C ALA A 176 1.34 23.32 -0.73
N LYS A 177 2.16 24.35 -0.97
CA LYS A 177 2.17 25.57 -0.15
C LYS A 177 0.82 26.29 -0.16
N ALA A 178 0.19 26.41 -1.33
CA ALA A 178 -1.13 27.04 -1.43
C ALA A 178 -2.18 26.29 -0.59
N ASN A 179 -2.16 24.95 -0.59
CA ASN A 179 -3.06 24.15 0.26
C ASN A 179 -2.81 24.34 1.77
N ILE A 180 -1.56 24.57 2.21
CA ILE A 180 -1.23 24.75 3.63
C ILE A 180 -1.73 26.10 4.18
N LEU A 181 -1.92 27.10 3.31
CA LEU A 181 -2.35 28.45 3.71
C LEU A 181 -3.87 28.59 3.84
N ILE A 182 -4.63 27.54 3.53
CA ILE A 182 -6.10 27.52 3.54
C ILE A 182 -6.56 26.67 4.72
#